data_AF-A0A1Z5TC73-F1
#
_entry.id   AF-A0A1Z5TC73-F1
#
_cell.length_a   1.000
_cell.length_b   1.000
_cell.length_c   1.000
_cell.angle_alpha   90.00
_cell.angle_beta   90.00
_cell.angle_gamma   90.00
#
_symmetry.space_group_name_H-M   'P 1'
#
loop_
_entity.id
_entity.type
_entity.pdbx_description
1 polymer ?
#
loop_
_entity_poly.entity_id
_entity_poly.type
_entity_poly.pdbx_seq_one_letter_code
_entity_poly.pdbx_strand_id
1 'polypeptide(L)'
;MQHPLHFPTRRFASVLATSIPKTPVCARLFATSPISPREHPKKPFVTQPSHRLFTSTTTTEMSPAPSATIHFYTGGSLDASSPSDTLEKILTTWSDRTLEARHDYIQHLFPLPERSPVNPDAPVLTKEVRDAFLDPGSQGAALRGGLQKAFGRMCRFYGFVLHEGQTPESDLRRQGTIAKASNFDERAPDSWLTTVDHNHLRITRIIRCMRILGLQTPARRFLIALLKSDTHQTCSQNSATFWCRAALWDLSKPPSYPRENVVKWLEREEDQGESGGLDGEEEIGEIRQLAEKRGVKV
;
A
#
# COMPACT_ATOMS: atom_id res chain seq x y z
N MET A 1 -73.41 -2.24 13.37
CA MET A 1 -72.63 -1.88 14.58
C MET A 1 -71.23 -2.46 14.36
N GLN A 2 -70.29 -1.69 13.79
CA GLN A 2 -69.38 -0.74 14.47
C GLN A 2 -68.50 -1.48 15.50
N HIS A 3 -67.17 -1.55 15.47
CA HIS A 3 -66.11 -0.89 14.69
C HIS A 3 -64.86 -1.80 14.64
N PRO A 4 -63.98 -1.70 13.61
CA PRO A 4 -62.65 -2.29 13.60
C PRO A 4 -61.62 -1.32 14.22
N LEU A 5 -60.69 -1.82 15.02
CA LEU A 5 -59.60 -1.02 15.59
C LEU A 5 -58.46 -0.86 14.57
N HIS A 6 -58.18 0.41 14.27
CA HIS A 6 -57.22 0.94 13.33
C HIS A 6 -55.96 1.42 14.10
N PHE A 7 -54.76 0.95 13.70
CA PHE A 7 -53.47 1.67 13.55
C PHE A 7 -52.81 2.37 14.78
N PRO A 8 -51.45 2.43 14.87
CA PRO A 8 -50.67 3.24 13.92
C PRO A 8 -49.38 2.63 13.37
N THR A 9 -49.25 2.85 12.06
CA THR A 9 -48.05 3.05 11.27
C THR A 9 -47.00 3.85 12.06
N ARG A 10 -45.86 3.23 12.38
CA ARG A 10 -44.67 3.99 12.79
C ARG A 10 -44.08 4.66 11.57
N ARG A 11 -44.06 5.98 11.64
CA ARG A 11 -43.49 6.92 10.69
C ARG A 11 -42.05 6.57 10.37
N PHE A 12 -41.74 6.64 9.07
CA PHE A 12 -40.41 6.88 8.55
C PHE A 12 -39.80 8.09 9.26
N ALA A 13 -38.75 7.88 10.04
CA ALA A 13 -37.81 8.93 10.38
C ALA A 13 -36.79 8.99 9.23
N SER A 14 -37.05 9.89 8.28
CA SER A 14 -36.08 10.36 7.32
C SER A 14 -34.94 11.02 8.09
N VAL A 15 -33.82 10.31 8.23
CA VAL A 15 -32.55 10.97 8.55
C VAL A 15 -32.00 11.42 7.21
N LEU A 16 -32.15 12.72 6.93
CA LEU A 16 -31.43 13.41 5.88
C LEU A 16 -29.92 13.26 6.18
N ALA A 17 -29.31 12.21 5.64
CA ALA A 17 -27.87 12.20 5.41
C ALA A 17 -27.59 13.31 4.41
N THR A 18 -27.13 14.45 4.91
CA THR A 18 -26.51 15.49 4.08
C THR A 18 -25.22 14.91 3.52
N SER A 19 -25.34 14.12 2.46
CA SER A 19 -24.25 13.82 1.54
C SER A 19 -23.84 15.15 0.93
N ILE A 20 -22.77 15.74 1.47
CA ILE A 20 -22.08 16.83 0.80
C ILE A 20 -21.42 16.21 -0.42
N PRO A 21 -21.80 16.57 -1.65
CA PRO A 21 -21.14 16.05 -2.84
C PRO A 21 -19.66 16.47 -2.80
N LYS A 22 -18.74 15.51 -2.93
CA LYS A 22 -17.32 15.79 -3.15
C LYS A 22 -17.22 16.66 -4.41
N THR A 23 -16.76 17.90 -4.27
CA THR A 23 -16.50 18.79 -5.40
C THR A 23 -15.43 18.17 -6.31
N PRO A 24 -15.63 18.12 -7.64
CA PRO A 24 -14.59 17.65 -8.54
C PRO A 24 -13.45 18.66 -8.53
N VAL A 25 -12.27 18.24 -8.08
CA VAL A 25 -11.04 19.03 -8.23
C VAL A 25 -10.65 18.94 -9.71
N CYS A 26 -11.01 19.98 -10.45
CA CYS A 26 -10.59 20.18 -11.82
C CYS A 26 -9.07 20.42 -11.84
N ALA A 27 -8.35 19.65 -12.64
CA ALA A 27 -6.91 19.80 -12.85
C ALA A 27 -6.62 21.22 -13.38
N ARG A 28 -5.88 22.02 -12.60
CA ARG A 28 -5.39 23.33 -13.06
C ARG A 28 -4.36 23.11 -14.16
N LEU A 29 -4.74 23.45 -15.38
CA LEU A 29 -3.84 23.72 -16.49
C LEU A 29 -2.96 24.92 -16.10
N PHE A 30 -1.66 24.70 -15.95
CA PHE A 30 -0.71 25.79 -15.76
C PHE A 30 -0.48 26.48 -17.12
N ALA A 31 -1.00 27.70 -17.25
CA ALA A 31 -0.65 28.60 -18.33
C ALA A 31 0.78 29.14 -18.11
N THR A 32 1.66 28.88 -19.06
CA THR A 32 3.01 29.44 -19.11
C THR A 32 2.96 30.90 -19.55
N SER A 33 3.53 31.80 -18.75
CA SER A 33 3.89 33.15 -19.18
C SER A 33 5.41 33.35 -19.05
N PRO A 34 6.09 33.96 -20.03
CA PRO A 34 7.54 34.04 -20.08
C PRO A 34 8.07 35.12 -19.15
N ILE A 35 9.11 34.78 -18.37
CA ILE A 35 9.84 35.70 -17.50
C ILE A 35 11.00 36.31 -18.30
N SER A 36 11.03 37.64 -18.37
CA SER A 36 12.08 38.44 -19.00
C SER A 36 13.32 38.56 -18.09
N PRO A 37 14.56 38.55 -18.61
CA PRO A 37 15.77 38.59 -17.79
C PRO A 37 16.10 40.01 -17.33
N ARG A 38 16.39 40.19 -16.04
CA ARG A 38 16.93 41.45 -15.49
C ARG A 38 18.36 41.20 -15.00
N GLU A 39 19.31 41.94 -15.57
CA GLU A 39 20.74 41.85 -15.28
C GLU A 39 21.20 42.71 -14.09
N HIS A 40 22.39 42.33 -13.59
CA HIS A 40 23.43 43.08 -12.86
C HIS A 40 23.51 42.94 -11.32
N PRO A 41 24.71 43.11 -10.69
CA PRO A 41 26.09 42.99 -11.18
C PRO A 41 27.00 42.10 -10.30
N LYS A 42 28.12 41.67 -10.90
CA LYS A 42 29.21 40.90 -10.29
C LYS A 42 30.07 41.78 -9.36
N LYS A 43 30.45 41.27 -8.18
CA LYS A 43 31.58 41.77 -7.38
C LYS A 43 32.65 40.68 -7.25
N PRO A 44 33.94 40.99 -7.42
CA PRO A 44 35.02 40.03 -7.34
C PRO A 44 35.41 39.81 -5.87
N PHE A 45 35.65 38.57 -5.47
CA PHE A 45 36.34 38.29 -4.21
C PHE A 45 37.63 37.51 -4.49
N VAL A 46 38.66 37.98 -3.82
CA VAL A 46 40.09 37.72 -4.01
C VAL A 46 40.47 36.35 -3.46
N THR A 47 41.38 35.68 -4.16
CA THR A 47 42.07 34.45 -3.80
C THR A 47 43.18 34.69 -2.76
N GLN A 48 43.28 33.83 -1.75
CA GLN A 48 44.55 33.49 -1.10
C GLN A 48 44.53 32.03 -0.62
N PRO A 49 45.66 31.30 -0.70
CA PRO A 49 45.72 29.86 -0.49
C PRO A 49 45.96 29.52 0.99
N SER A 50 45.33 28.46 1.48
CA SER A 50 45.65 27.89 2.79
C SER A 50 46.25 26.49 2.62
N HIS A 51 47.32 26.27 3.37
CA HIS A 51 48.27 25.19 3.27
C HIS A 51 47.69 23.81 3.58
N ARG A 52 48.31 22.80 2.96
CA ARG A 52 48.22 21.37 3.31
C ARG A 52 48.25 21.14 4.82
N LEU A 53 47.27 20.40 5.32
CA LEU A 53 47.47 19.47 6.43
C LEU A 53 46.99 18.09 5.97
N PHE A 54 47.97 17.22 5.73
CA PHE A 54 47.77 15.78 5.59
C PHE A 54 47.25 15.26 6.93
N THR A 55 46.03 14.73 6.95
CA THR A 55 45.55 13.92 8.08
C THR A 55 45.10 12.58 7.53
N SER A 56 45.72 11.53 8.06
CA SER A 56 45.55 10.15 7.67
C SER A 56 44.08 9.74 7.77
N THR A 57 43.48 9.34 6.65
CA THR A 57 42.18 8.67 6.64
C THR A 57 42.38 7.26 7.19
N THR A 58 42.10 7.09 8.48
CA THR A 58 41.75 5.79 9.03
C THR A 58 40.38 5.45 8.45
N THR A 59 40.33 4.49 7.53
CA THR A 59 39.10 3.88 7.04
C THR A 59 38.48 3.09 8.19
N THR A 60 37.74 3.79 9.05
CA THR A 60 36.71 3.16 9.87
C THR A 60 35.67 2.66 8.88
N GLU A 61 35.54 1.34 8.71
CA GLU A 61 34.35 0.76 8.10
C GLU A 61 33.15 1.25 8.90
N MET A 62 32.47 2.27 8.37
CA MET A 62 31.16 2.64 8.86
C MET A 62 30.25 1.47 8.50
N SER A 63 29.82 0.71 9.52
CA SER A 63 28.66 -0.17 9.36
C SER A 63 27.55 0.62 8.64
N PRO A 64 26.94 0.07 7.58
CA PRO A 64 25.92 0.80 6.84
C PRO A 64 24.81 1.22 7.81
N ALA A 65 24.40 2.48 7.72
CA ALA A 65 23.31 3.00 8.54
C ALA A 65 22.09 2.06 8.43
N PRO A 66 21.42 1.73 9.55
CA PRO A 66 20.30 0.80 9.53
C PRO A 66 19.23 1.29 8.55
N SER A 67 18.70 0.39 7.74
CA SER A 67 17.66 0.72 6.75
C SER A 67 16.48 1.42 7.43
N ALA A 68 16.07 2.57 6.90
CA ALA A 68 14.93 3.34 7.44
C ALA A 68 13.65 2.49 7.54
N THR A 69 13.44 1.57 6.59
CA THR A 69 12.31 0.63 6.63
C THR A 69 12.43 -0.33 7.80
N ILE A 70 13.58 -0.97 7.99
CA ILE A 70 13.79 -1.91 9.10
C ILE A 70 13.62 -1.17 10.42
N HIS A 71 14.24 0.00 10.56
CA HIS A 71 14.13 0.86 11.74
C HIS A 71 12.66 1.20 12.07
N PHE A 72 11.86 1.62 11.08
CA PHE A 72 10.43 1.90 11.26
C PHE A 72 9.65 0.68 11.76
N TYR A 73 9.90 -0.50 11.18
CA TYR A 73 9.26 -1.74 11.58
C TYR A 73 9.71 -2.27 12.94
N THR A 74 10.88 -1.87 13.43
CA THR A 74 11.41 -2.22 14.76
C THR A 74 11.13 -1.14 15.82
N GLY A 75 10.19 -0.22 15.56
CA GLY A 75 9.73 0.77 16.55
C GLY A 75 10.16 2.22 16.28
N GLY A 76 10.89 2.46 15.19
CA GLY A 76 11.22 3.80 14.72
C GLY A 76 10.00 4.61 14.28
N SER A 77 10.16 5.93 14.21
CA SER A 77 9.15 6.84 13.70
C SER A 77 9.13 6.91 12.17
N LEU A 78 7.97 7.30 11.63
CA LEU A 78 7.76 7.58 10.22
C LEU A 78 8.69 8.70 9.71
N ASP A 79 8.84 9.74 10.52
CA ASP A 79 9.62 10.93 10.25
C ASP A 79 10.43 11.30 11.51
N ALA A 80 11.67 11.73 11.33
CA ALA A 80 12.51 12.24 12.40
C ALA A 80 11.92 13.52 13.02
N SER A 81 11.18 14.32 12.24
CA SER A 81 10.52 15.54 12.72
C SER A 81 9.24 15.26 13.53
N SER A 82 8.64 14.09 13.34
CA SER A 82 7.48 13.60 14.09
C SER A 82 7.82 12.26 14.76
N PRO A 83 8.65 12.27 15.82
CA PRO A 83 9.15 11.05 16.47
C PRO A 83 8.05 10.19 17.09
N SER A 84 6.83 10.71 17.19
CA SER A 84 5.69 10.01 17.76
C SER A 84 4.93 9.13 16.76
N ASP A 85 5.11 9.32 15.45
CA ASP A 85 4.37 8.57 14.43
C ASP A 85 5.02 7.20 14.15
N THR A 86 5.05 6.33 15.16
CA THR A 86 5.55 4.95 15.06
C THR A 86 4.56 4.03 14.38
N LEU A 87 5.02 2.85 13.92
CA LEU A 87 4.16 1.80 13.40
C LEU A 87 3.01 1.51 14.37
N GLU A 88 3.30 1.24 15.64
CA GLU A 88 2.29 0.95 16.66
C GLU A 88 1.21 2.03 16.72
N LYS A 89 1.59 3.31 16.83
CA LYS A 89 0.63 4.42 16.93
C LYS A 89 -0.24 4.55 15.68
N ILE A 90 0.34 4.36 14.49
CA ILE A 90 -0.41 4.37 13.23
C ILE A 90 -1.46 3.25 13.23
N LEU A 91 -1.10 2.06 13.70
CA LEU A 91 -1.99 0.91 13.69
C LEU A 91 -3.08 0.96 14.75
N THR A 92 -2.78 1.48 15.95
CA THR A 92 -3.70 1.42 17.10
C THR A 92 -4.47 2.71 17.34
N THR A 93 -3.89 3.86 17.02
CA THR A 93 -4.38 5.16 17.50
C THR A 93 -4.91 6.04 16.38
N TRP A 94 -4.39 5.92 15.15
CA TRP A 94 -4.88 6.73 14.04
C TRP A 94 -6.28 6.29 13.61
N SER A 95 -7.19 7.26 13.59
CA SER A 95 -8.55 7.07 13.06
C SER A 95 -8.54 6.88 11.55
N ASP A 96 -9.60 6.29 10.99
CA ASP A 96 -9.77 6.21 9.53
C ASP A 96 -9.78 7.60 8.87
N ARG A 97 -10.31 8.62 9.55
CA ARG A 97 -10.24 10.01 9.08
C ARG A 97 -8.79 10.49 8.97
N THR A 98 -7.93 10.12 9.92
CA THR A 98 -6.51 10.47 9.89
C THR A 98 -5.79 9.77 8.75
N LEU A 99 -6.05 8.47 8.54
CA LEU A 99 -5.49 7.69 7.43
C LEU A 99 -5.99 8.13 6.06
N GLU A 100 -7.19 8.68 5.97
CA GLU A 100 -7.71 9.27 4.74
C GLU A 100 -7.02 10.61 4.46
N ALA A 101 -6.88 11.47 5.47
CA ALA A 101 -6.32 12.81 5.32
C ALA A 101 -4.79 12.88 5.14
N ARG A 102 -4.04 11.91 5.68
CA ARG A 102 -2.57 11.83 5.55
C ARG A 102 -2.19 10.83 4.48
N HIS A 103 -1.19 11.13 3.65
CA HIS A 103 -0.81 10.28 2.50
C HIS A 103 0.62 9.72 2.60
N ASP A 104 1.41 10.20 3.55
CA ASP A 104 2.81 9.84 3.78
C ASP A 104 2.96 8.42 4.34
N TYR A 105 2.11 8.05 5.30
CA TYR A 105 2.23 6.78 6.02
C TYR A 105 2.20 5.55 5.11
N ILE A 106 1.39 5.56 4.04
CA ILE A 106 1.16 4.37 3.21
C ILE A 106 2.45 3.91 2.52
N GLN A 107 3.36 4.85 2.25
CA GLN A 107 4.61 4.55 1.59
C GLN A 107 5.62 3.87 2.50
N HIS A 108 5.56 4.15 3.79
CA HIS A 108 6.40 3.52 4.82
C HIS A 108 5.79 2.21 5.31
N LEU A 109 4.45 2.13 5.41
CA LEU A 109 3.79 0.85 5.69
C LEU A 109 4.03 -0.15 4.56
N PHE A 110 3.94 0.27 3.29
CA PHE A 110 4.06 -0.65 2.16
C PHE A 110 5.14 -0.17 1.19
N PRO A 111 6.44 -0.21 1.56
CA PRO A 111 7.51 0.27 0.70
C PRO A 111 7.59 -0.54 -0.59
N LEU A 112 7.99 0.14 -1.68
CA LEU A 112 8.12 -0.45 -3.01
C LEU A 112 9.54 -0.23 -3.54
N PRO A 113 10.03 -1.12 -4.43
CA PRO A 113 11.31 -0.92 -5.09
C PRO A 113 11.25 0.23 -6.11
N GLU A 114 10.05 0.57 -6.56
CA GLU A 114 9.83 1.71 -7.45
C GLU A 114 9.77 3.01 -6.65
N ARG A 115 10.57 3.99 -7.06
CA ARG A 115 10.56 5.33 -6.45
C ARG A 115 9.17 5.94 -6.56
N SER A 116 8.73 6.57 -5.48
CA SER A 116 7.44 7.24 -5.48
C SER A 116 7.49 8.49 -6.36
N PRO A 117 6.54 8.65 -7.31
CA PRO A 117 6.45 9.86 -8.13
C PRO A 117 5.89 11.07 -7.37
N VAL A 118 5.31 10.86 -6.18
CA VAL A 118 4.60 11.90 -5.41
C VAL A 118 5.28 12.25 -4.09
N ASN A 119 6.19 11.39 -3.60
CA ASN A 119 6.95 11.64 -2.38
C ASN A 119 8.40 11.17 -2.59
N PRO A 120 9.33 12.07 -2.96
CA PRO A 120 10.73 11.73 -3.17
C PRO A 120 11.43 11.14 -1.94
N ASP A 121 10.95 11.47 -0.74
CA ASP A 121 11.55 11.05 0.54
C ASP A 121 11.00 9.70 1.04
N ALA A 122 10.05 9.11 0.32
CA ALA A 122 9.51 7.80 0.65
C ALA A 122 10.61 6.73 0.61
N PRO A 123 10.62 5.78 1.56
CA PRO A 123 11.59 4.70 1.57
C PRO A 123 11.45 3.84 0.31
N VAL A 124 12.58 3.63 -0.36
CA VAL A 124 12.70 2.69 -1.49
C VAL A 124 13.08 1.34 -0.93
N LEU A 125 12.30 0.32 -1.27
CA LEU A 125 12.60 -1.06 -0.87
C LEU A 125 13.83 -1.55 -1.64
N THR A 126 14.85 -2.03 -0.91
CA THR A 126 16.06 -2.61 -1.49
C THR A 126 16.09 -4.12 -1.33
N LYS A 127 17.04 -4.79 -2.00
CA LYS A 127 17.25 -6.24 -1.88
C LYS A 127 17.55 -6.62 -0.43
N GLU A 128 18.41 -5.87 0.24
CA GLU A 128 18.82 -6.13 1.63
C GLU A 128 17.64 -6.07 2.60
N VAL A 129 16.73 -5.11 2.39
CA VAL A 129 15.50 -5.02 3.19
C VAL A 129 14.57 -6.19 2.90
N ARG A 130 14.38 -6.57 1.63
CA ARG A 130 13.60 -7.76 1.29
C ARG A 130 14.20 -8.99 1.94
N ASP A 131 15.51 -9.20 1.85
CA ASP A 131 16.19 -10.36 2.42
C ASP A 131 15.98 -10.41 3.95
N ALA A 132 16.06 -9.27 4.64
CA ALA A 132 15.72 -9.19 6.08
C ALA A 132 14.26 -9.57 6.37
N PHE A 133 13.32 -9.16 5.52
CA PHE A 133 11.91 -9.56 5.62
C PHE A 133 11.67 -11.03 5.23
N LEU A 134 12.55 -11.66 4.46
CA LEU A 134 12.43 -13.06 4.05
C LEU A 134 13.23 -14.02 4.95
N ASP A 135 14.08 -13.49 5.83
CA ASP A 135 14.84 -14.26 6.80
C ASP A 135 13.90 -15.19 7.61
N PRO A 136 14.18 -16.50 7.70
CA PRO A 136 13.32 -17.44 8.42
C PRO A 136 13.47 -17.31 9.95
N GLY A 137 14.46 -16.57 10.44
CA GLY A 137 14.70 -16.34 11.86
C GLY A 137 13.66 -15.43 12.53
N SER A 138 13.85 -15.23 13.84
CA SER A 138 12.92 -14.45 14.67
C SER A 138 12.78 -12.99 14.23
N GLN A 139 13.85 -12.40 13.70
CA GLN A 139 13.84 -11.02 13.19
C GLN A 139 12.96 -10.90 11.94
N GLY A 140 13.17 -11.76 10.94
CA GLY A 140 12.33 -11.76 9.74
C GLY A 140 10.86 -12.10 10.05
N ALA A 141 10.62 -13.03 11.00
CA ALA A 141 9.28 -13.32 11.48
C ALA A 141 8.60 -12.10 12.15
N ALA A 142 9.33 -11.33 12.96
CA ALA A 142 8.82 -10.10 13.57
C ALA A 142 8.48 -9.02 12.53
N LEU A 143 9.36 -8.82 11.52
CA LEU A 143 9.12 -7.89 10.42
C LEU A 143 7.88 -8.26 9.62
N ARG A 144 7.74 -9.53 9.20
CA ARG A 144 6.54 -10.03 8.52
C ARG A 144 5.28 -9.91 9.39
N GLY A 145 5.39 -10.15 10.70
CA GLY A 145 4.31 -9.95 11.65
C GLY A 145 3.85 -8.49 11.74
N GLY A 146 4.78 -7.53 11.76
CA GLY A 146 4.47 -6.10 11.70
C GLY A 146 3.75 -5.72 10.39
N LEU A 147 4.23 -6.25 9.26
CA LEU A 147 3.63 -6.01 7.95
C LEU A 147 2.22 -6.61 7.84
N GLN A 148 2.00 -7.79 8.43
CA GLN A 148 0.67 -8.40 8.51
C GLN A 148 -0.29 -7.55 9.35
N LYS A 149 0.15 -6.98 10.49
CA LYS A 149 -0.68 -6.06 11.29
C LYS A 149 -1.00 -4.78 10.52
N ALA A 150 -0.03 -4.22 9.78
CA ALA A 150 -0.26 -3.07 8.91
C ALA A 150 -1.30 -3.37 7.84
N PHE A 151 -1.22 -4.54 7.22
CA PHE A 151 -2.21 -5.03 6.27
C PHE A 151 -3.59 -5.22 6.90
N GLY A 152 -3.68 -5.86 8.06
CA GLY A 152 -4.94 -6.01 8.80
C GLY A 152 -5.60 -4.67 9.12
N ARG A 153 -4.81 -3.64 9.50
CA ARG A 153 -5.30 -2.27 9.69
C ARG A 153 -5.88 -1.66 8.42
N MET A 154 -5.23 -1.88 7.27
CA MET A 154 -5.74 -1.41 5.97
C MET A 154 -6.95 -2.20 5.49
N CYS A 155 -7.04 -3.51 5.76
CA CYS A 155 -8.26 -4.28 5.51
C CYS A 155 -9.45 -3.63 6.23
N ARG A 156 -9.31 -3.30 7.53
CA ARG A 156 -10.37 -2.62 8.31
C ARG A 156 -10.73 -1.26 7.73
N PHE A 157 -9.74 -0.49 7.32
CA PHE A 157 -9.93 0.81 6.68
C PHE A 157 -10.83 0.71 5.43
N TYR A 158 -10.65 -0.34 4.63
CA TYR A 158 -11.42 -0.65 3.41
C TYR A 158 -12.74 -1.42 3.66
N GLY A 159 -13.10 -1.65 4.92
CA GLY A 159 -14.33 -2.36 5.30
C GLY A 159 -14.21 -3.88 5.36
N PHE A 160 -13.00 -4.44 5.39
CA PHE A 160 -12.74 -5.88 5.51
C PHE A 160 -12.18 -6.26 6.89
N VAL A 161 -12.18 -7.56 7.19
CA VAL A 161 -11.48 -8.15 8.33
C VAL A 161 -10.52 -9.22 7.82
N LEU A 162 -9.27 -9.16 8.30
CA LEU A 162 -8.29 -10.22 8.14
C LEU A 162 -8.43 -11.22 9.28
N HIS A 163 -8.64 -12.49 8.98
CA HIS A 163 -8.62 -13.55 9.99
C HIS A 163 -7.17 -13.96 10.26
N GLU A 164 -6.57 -13.30 11.24
CA GLU A 164 -5.32 -13.74 11.88
C GLU A 164 -5.65 -15.03 12.63
N GLY A 165 -5.04 -16.15 12.26
CA GLY A 165 -5.41 -17.50 12.71
C GLY A 165 -5.09 -17.80 14.17
N GLN A 166 -5.58 -16.97 15.09
CA GLN A 166 -5.78 -17.33 16.49
C GLN A 166 -7.06 -18.15 16.61
N THR A 167 -7.13 -19.27 15.89
CA THR A 167 -8.13 -20.31 16.10
C THR A 167 -7.40 -21.61 16.36
N PRO A 168 -7.90 -22.47 17.27
CA PRO A 168 -7.27 -23.77 17.56
C PRO A 168 -6.97 -24.52 16.26
N GLU A 169 -5.87 -25.29 16.26
CA GLU A 169 -5.14 -25.96 15.16
C GLU A 169 -5.99 -26.57 14.03
N SER A 170 -7.28 -26.79 14.27
CA SER A 170 -8.31 -27.30 13.36
C SER A 170 -8.63 -26.46 12.10
N ASP A 171 -8.14 -25.22 11.92
CA ASP A 171 -8.44 -24.48 10.68
C ASP A 171 -7.31 -23.58 10.14
N LEU A 172 -6.13 -24.18 9.92
CA LEU A 172 -5.04 -23.57 9.15
C LEU A 172 -5.51 -23.05 7.76
N ARG A 173 -6.58 -23.62 7.20
CA ARG A 173 -7.17 -23.18 5.92
C ARG A 173 -7.82 -21.79 6.01
N ARG A 174 -8.37 -21.41 7.17
CA ARG A 174 -8.96 -20.08 7.40
C ARG A 174 -7.95 -18.97 7.73
N GLN A 175 -6.72 -19.32 8.10
CA GLN A 175 -5.69 -18.31 8.38
C GLN A 175 -5.40 -17.47 7.13
N GLY A 176 -5.47 -16.14 7.27
CA GLY A 176 -5.27 -15.22 6.16
C GLY A 176 -6.47 -15.10 5.20
N THR A 177 -7.64 -15.61 5.58
CA THR A 177 -8.90 -15.30 4.86
C THR A 177 -9.34 -13.87 5.12
N ILE A 178 -10.05 -13.30 4.15
CA ILE A 178 -10.54 -11.92 4.19
C ILE A 178 -12.05 -11.94 3.99
N ALA A 179 -12.76 -11.37 4.97
CA ALA A 179 -14.20 -11.27 4.96
C ALA A 179 -14.64 -9.81 4.99
N LYS A 180 -15.87 -9.52 4.55
CA LYS A 180 -16.49 -8.21 4.75
C LYS A 180 -16.68 -7.97 6.25
N ALA A 181 -16.30 -6.79 6.72
CA ALA A 181 -16.58 -6.35 8.09
C ALA A 181 -18.07 -6.03 8.26
N SER A 182 -18.53 -5.91 9.50
CA SER A 182 -19.93 -5.56 9.81
C SER A 182 -20.34 -4.18 9.29
N ASN A 183 -19.38 -3.28 9.06
CA ASN A 183 -19.58 -1.95 8.50
C ASN A 183 -19.14 -1.84 7.03
N PHE A 184 -19.05 -2.96 6.29
CA PHE A 184 -18.57 -2.98 4.91
C PHE A 184 -19.35 -2.01 4.00
N ASP A 185 -20.67 -1.99 4.09
CA ASP A 185 -21.53 -1.19 3.20
C ASP A 185 -21.39 0.32 3.41
N GLU A 186 -20.93 0.75 4.59
CA GLU A 186 -20.57 2.15 4.86
C GLU A 186 -19.13 2.43 4.39
N ARG A 187 -18.19 1.55 4.75
CA ARG A 187 -16.76 1.78 4.52
C ARG A 187 -16.33 1.65 3.08
N ALA A 188 -16.85 0.68 2.33
CA ALA A 188 -16.37 0.40 0.98
C ALA A 188 -16.65 1.58 0.01
N PRO A 189 -17.88 2.14 -0.07
CA PRO A 189 -18.15 3.30 -0.94
C PRO A 189 -17.35 4.56 -0.55
N ASP A 190 -17.09 4.74 0.74
CA ASP A 190 -16.35 5.90 1.26
C ASP A 190 -14.84 5.84 1.02
N SER A 191 -14.29 4.65 0.72
CA SER A 191 -12.84 4.44 0.66
C SER A 191 -12.30 3.90 -0.66
N TRP A 192 -12.99 2.99 -1.35
CA TRP A 192 -12.44 2.38 -2.57
C TRP A 192 -13.46 1.96 -3.62
N LEU A 193 -14.70 1.64 -3.23
CA LEU A 193 -15.78 1.16 -4.11
C LEU A 193 -16.45 2.33 -4.84
N THR A 194 -15.65 3.01 -5.65
CA THR A 194 -16.04 4.11 -6.52
C THR A 194 -15.22 4.02 -7.82
N THR A 195 -15.59 4.79 -8.84
CA THR A 195 -14.96 4.70 -10.17
C THR A 195 -13.50 5.15 -10.15
N VAL A 196 -13.20 6.24 -9.44
CA VAL A 196 -11.84 6.80 -9.30
C VAL A 196 -11.61 7.21 -7.86
N ASP A 197 -10.60 6.62 -7.23
CA ASP A 197 -10.15 7.02 -5.90
C ASP A 197 -8.62 6.86 -5.78
N HIS A 198 -7.97 7.76 -5.04
CA HIS A 198 -6.54 7.67 -4.75
C HIS A 198 -6.17 6.37 -4.00
N ASN A 199 -7.10 5.80 -3.23
CA ASN A 199 -6.96 4.51 -2.58
C ASN A 199 -6.78 3.36 -3.58
N HIS A 200 -7.18 3.49 -4.85
CA HIS A 200 -6.91 2.46 -5.88
C HIS A 200 -5.40 2.27 -6.11
N LEU A 201 -4.63 3.35 -6.06
CA LEU A 201 -3.16 3.27 -6.13
C LEU A 201 -2.57 2.71 -4.83
N ARG A 202 -3.15 3.05 -3.67
CA ARG A 202 -2.74 2.47 -2.38
C ARG A 202 -2.97 0.96 -2.35
N ILE A 203 -4.10 0.47 -2.84
CA ILE A 203 -4.41 -0.97 -2.97
C ILE A 203 -3.37 -1.66 -3.85
N THR A 204 -3.04 -1.08 -5.01
CA THR A 204 -1.98 -1.61 -5.89
C THR A 204 -0.65 -1.74 -5.14
N ARG A 205 -0.28 -0.71 -4.39
CA ARG A 205 0.95 -0.67 -3.58
C ARG A 205 0.97 -1.74 -2.49
N ILE A 206 -0.14 -1.89 -1.76
CA ILE A 206 -0.30 -2.91 -0.72
C ILE A 206 -0.08 -4.30 -1.33
N ILE A 207 -0.83 -4.65 -2.38
CA ILE A 207 -0.75 -5.98 -3.03
C ILE A 207 0.68 -6.27 -3.50
N ARG A 208 1.33 -5.30 -4.16
CA ARG A 208 2.70 -5.47 -4.66
C ARG A 208 3.71 -5.65 -3.53
N CYS A 209 3.69 -4.78 -2.53
CA CYS A 209 4.60 -4.83 -1.38
C CYS A 209 4.48 -6.17 -0.64
N MET A 210 3.24 -6.59 -0.35
CA MET A 210 2.95 -7.85 0.33
C MET A 210 3.56 -9.06 -0.40
N ARG A 211 3.43 -9.11 -1.74
CA ARG A 211 4.04 -10.19 -2.53
C ARG A 211 5.56 -10.15 -2.52
N ILE A 212 6.17 -8.98 -2.62
CA ILE A 212 7.64 -8.85 -2.63
C ILE A 212 8.24 -9.31 -1.30
N LEU A 213 7.56 -9.02 -0.18
CA LEU A 213 8.00 -9.30 1.19
C LEU A 213 7.51 -10.66 1.73
N GLY A 214 7.10 -11.58 0.87
CA GLY A 214 6.82 -12.98 1.24
C GLY A 214 5.43 -13.27 1.81
N LEU A 215 4.47 -12.37 1.59
CA LEU A 215 3.06 -12.52 2.02
C LEU A 215 2.11 -12.53 0.81
N GLN A 216 2.45 -13.34 -0.19
CA GLN A 216 1.72 -13.43 -1.45
C GLN A 216 0.29 -13.97 -1.31
N THR A 217 0.06 -14.94 -0.44
CA THR A 217 -1.27 -15.56 -0.28
C THR A 217 -2.29 -14.56 0.29
N PRO A 218 -2.03 -13.86 1.41
CA PRO A 218 -2.91 -12.78 1.87
C PRO A 218 -3.12 -11.66 0.84
N ALA A 219 -2.08 -11.29 0.08
CA ALA A 219 -2.18 -10.28 -0.97
C ALA A 219 -3.19 -10.66 -2.06
N ARG A 220 -3.12 -11.92 -2.52
CA ARG A 220 -4.02 -12.45 -3.54
C ARG A 220 -5.45 -12.61 -3.02
N ARG A 221 -5.62 -13.12 -1.80
CA ARG A 221 -6.93 -13.20 -1.13
C ARG A 221 -7.59 -11.83 -0.99
N PHE A 222 -6.81 -10.77 -0.79
CA PHE A 222 -7.35 -9.41 -0.73
C PHE A 222 -7.85 -8.94 -2.07
N LEU A 223 -7.10 -9.19 -3.15
CA LEU A 223 -7.59 -8.91 -4.50
C LEU A 223 -8.89 -9.67 -4.79
N ILE A 224 -8.96 -10.95 -4.46
CA ILE A 224 -10.18 -11.75 -4.62
C ILE A 224 -11.34 -11.12 -3.86
N ALA A 225 -11.14 -10.72 -2.60
CA ALA A 225 -12.17 -10.07 -1.80
C ALA A 225 -12.65 -8.74 -2.42
N LEU A 226 -11.73 -7.92 -2.95
CA LEU A 226 -12.06 -6.68 -3.67
C LEU A 226 -12.90 -6.98 -4.91
N LEU A 227 -12.43 -7.87 -5.80
CA LEU A 227 -13.11 -8.18 -7.06
C LEU A 227 -14.47 -8.86 -6.85
N LYS A 228 -14.61 -9.71 -5.83
CA LYS A 228 -15.91 -10.30 -5.46
C LYS A 228 -16.88 -9.29 -4.88
N SER A 229 -16.37 -8.28 -4.18
CA SER A 229 -17.21 -7.27 -3.51
C SER A 229 -17.70 -6.18 -4.46
N ASP A 230 -16.95 -5.87 -5.51
CA ASP A 230 -17.34 -4.91 -6.54
C ASP A 230 -18.25 -5.57 -7.61
N THR A 231 -19.43 -6.03 -7.19
CA THR A 231 -20.36 -6.81 -8.02
C THR A 231 -20.84 -6.10 -9.28
N HIS A 232 -20.92 -4.76 -9.22
CA HIS A 232 -21.36 -3.92 -10.34
C HIS A 232 -20.22 -3.43 -11.23
N GLN A 233 -18.98 -3.86 -10.98
CA GLN A 233 -17.79 -3.39 -11.68
C GLN A 233 -17.68 -1.85 -11.64
N THR A 234 -18.02 -1.26 -10.48
CA THR A 234 -17.99 0.18 -10.21
C THR A 234 -16.57 0.73 -10.32
N CYS A 235 -15.57 0.00 -9.85
CA CYS A 235 -14.18 0.38 -10.00
C CYS A 235 -13.75 0.25 -11.46
N SER A 236 -13.03 1.25 -11.98
CA SER A 236 -12.63 1.24 -13.39
C SER A 236 -11.78 0.02 -13.76
N GLN A 237 -11.90 -0.42 -15.01
CA GLN A 237 -11.13 -1.53 -15.56
C GLN A 237 -9.61 -1.30 -15.45
N ASN A 238 -9.17 -0.05 -15.54
CA ASN A 238 -7.78 0.32 -15.32
C ASN A 238 -7.32 0.00 -13.90
N SER A 239 -8.06 0.41 -12.86
CA SER A 239 -7.70 0.08 -11.47
C SER A 239 -7.61 -1.43 -11.26
N ALA A 240 -8.62 -2.18 -11.75
CA ALA A 240 -8.60 -3.64 -11.67
C ALA A 240 -7.40 -4.26 -12.42
N THR A 241 -7.01 -3.70 -13.56
CA THR A 241 -5.80 -4.11 -14.30
C THR A 241 -4.54 -3.95 -13.45
N PHE A 242 -4.33 -2.79 -12.83
CA PHE A 242 -3.18 -2.57 -11.96
C PHE A 242 -3.16 -3.53 -10.77
N TRP A 243 -4.31 -3.78 -10.14
CA TRP A 243 -4.39 -4.71 -9.01
C TRP A 243 -4.04 -6.14 -9.43
N CYS A 244 -4.58 -6.60 -10.56
CA CYS A 244 -4.29 -7.95 -11.05
C CYS A 244 -2.82 -8.12 -11.45
N ARG A 245 -2.23 -7.13 -12.13
CA ARG A 245 -0.80 -7.12 -12.45
C ARG A 245 0.06 -7.17 -11.19
N ALA A 246 -0.28 -6.36 -10.19
CA ALA A 246 0.39 -6.39 -8.89
C ALA A 246 0.30 -7.77 -8.22
N ALA A 247 -0.81 -8.50 -8.38
CA ALA A 247 -1.02 -9.81 -7.77
C ALA A 247 -0.43 -11.01 -8.55
N LEU A 248 -0.31 -10.88 -9.88
CA LEU A 248 -0.04 -12.02 -10.78
C LEU A 248 1.28 -11.95 -11.52
N TRP A 249 1.75 -10.75 -11.90
CA TRP A 249 2.96 -10.65 -12.70
C TRP A 249 4.21 -11.05 -11.93
N ASP A 250 5.26 -11.38 -12.70
CA ASP A 250 6.59 -11.57 -12.16
C ASP A 250 7.03 -10.36 -11.32
N LEU A 251 7.72 -10.60 -10.21
CA LEU A 251 8.05 -9.54 -9.25
C LEU A 251 8.98 -8.47 -9.86
N SER A 252 9.83 -8.84 -10.83
CA SER A 252 10.69 -7.90 -11.56
C SER A 252 9.91 -6.88 -12.38
N LYS A 253 8.65 -7.18 -12.74
CA LYS A 253 7.82 -6.31 -13.57
C LYS A 253 6.91 -5.44 -12.71
N PRO A 254 7.03 -4.10 -12.77
CA PRO A 254 6.10 -3.20 -12.09
C PRO A 254 4.69 -3.29 -12.72
N PRO A 255 3.60 -3.08 -11.96
CA PRO A 255 2.23 -3.13 -12.49
C PRO A 255 1.95 -2.07 -13.58
N SER A 256 2.77 -1.01 -13.59
CA SER A 256 2.77 0.10 -14.55
C SER A 256 3.62 -0.14 -15.80
N TYR A 257 4.24 -1.31 -15.96
CA TYR A 257 5.04 -1.65 -17.14
C TYR A 257 4.29 -1.40 -18.47
N PRO A 258 4.96 -0.88 -19.53
CA PRO A 258 6.41 -0.63 -19.64
C PRO A 258 6.88 0.75 -19.13
N ARG A 259 6.02 1.53 -18.46
CA ARG A 259 6.39 2.91 -18.06
C ARG A 259 7.53 2.97 -17.03
N GLU A 260 7.75 1.90 -16.28
CA GLU A 260 8.79 1.79 -15.26
C GLU A 260 9.80 0.69 -15.64
N ASN A 261 11.07 0.90 -15.26
CA ASN A 261 12.16 -0.03 -15.53
C ASN A 261 11.97 -1.32 -14.72
N VAL A 262 12.38 -2.44 -15.31
CA VAL A 262 12.43 -3.75 -14.63
C VAL A 262 13.29 -3.65 -13.36
N VAL A 263 12.79 -4.23 -12.27
CA VAL A 263 13.52 -4.29 -10.99
C VAL A 263 14.45 -5.50 -11.05
N LYS A 264 15.68 -5.30 -11.55
CA LYS A 264 16.64 -6.37 -11.85
C LYS A 264 16.88 -7.35 -10.69
N TRP A 265 17.00 -6.86 -9.47
CA TRP A 265 17.25 -7.71 -8.30
C TRP A 265 16.04 -8.56 -7.86
N LEU A 266 14.86 -8.35 -8.48
CA LEU A 266 13.67 -9.20 -8.34
C LEU A 266 13.51 -10.20 -9.50
N GLU A 267 14.39 -10.19 -10.50
CA GLU A 267 14.41 -11.24 -11.52
C GLU A 267 14.72 -12.58 -10.84
N ARG A 268 14.00 -13.63 -11.23
CA ARG A 268 14.34 -14.97 -10.75
C ARG A 268 15.68 -15.35 -11.37
N GLU A 269 16.61 -15.82 -10.56
CA GLU A 269 17.78 -16.52 -11.09
C GLU A 269 17.27 -17.81 -11.74
N GLU A 270 17.45 -17.93 -13.05
CA GLU A 270 17.20 -19.16 -13.79
C GLU A 270 18.30 -20.16 -13.42
N ASP A 271 18.25 -20.79 -12.23
CA ASP A 271 18.95 -22.05 -12.04
C ASP A 271 18.46 -22.92 -10.86
N GLN A 272 18.23 -24.18 -11.22
CA GLN A 272 18.18 -25.42 -10.42
C GLN A 272 17.04 -25.61 -9.39
N GLY A 273 15.90 -26.06 -9.93
CA GLY A 273 15.28 -27.29 -9.45
C GLY A 273 14.88 -27.36 -7.97
N GLU A 274 14.15 -26.37 -7.46
CA GLU A 274 13.42 -26.51 -6.21
C GLU A 274 11.90 -26.55 -6.48
N SER A 275 11.29 -27.60 -5.95
CA SER A 275 9.87 -27.92 -6.04
C SER A 275 9.01 -26.70 -5.73
N GLY A 276 8.32 -26.18 -6.75
CA GLY A 276 7.28 -25.17 -6.61
C GLY A 276 6.21 -25.69 -5.66
N GLY A 277 6.26 -25.23 -4.42
CA GLY A 277 5.18 -25.44 -3.47
C GLY A 277 3.88 -24.95 -4.09
N LEU A 278 2.82 -25.74 -3.92
CA LEU A 278 1.44 -25.50 -4.38
C LEU A 278 0.78 -24.23 -3.77
N ASP A 279 1.59 -23.34 -3.19
CA ASP A 279 1.16 -22.16 -2.46
C ASP A 279 0.70 -21.07 -3.41
N GLY A 280 -0.62 -21.00 -3.59
CA GLY A 280 -1.29 -19.87 -4.21
C GLY A 280 -1.78 -20.09 -5.63
N GLU A 281 -1.70 -21.32 -6.18
CA GLU A 281 -2.26 -21.65 -7.51
C GLU A 281 -3.79 -21.50 -7.55
N GLU A 282 -4.47 -21.87 -6.46
CA GLU A 282 -5.92 -21.67 -6.31
C GLU A 282 -6.27 -20.18 -6.42
N GLU A 283 -5.60 -19.32 -5.64
CA GLU A 283 -5.84 -17.88 -5.70
C GLU A 283 -5.47 -17.28 -7.07
N ILE A 284 -4.40 -17.76 -7.73
CA ILE A 284 -4.04 -17.31 -9.08
C ILE A 284 -5.16 -17.63 -10.07
N GLY A 285 -5.65 -18.87 -10.06
CA GLY A 285 -6.74 -19.33 -10.94
C GLY A 285 -8.02 -18.52 -10.72
N GLU A 286 -8.38 -18.27 -9.46
CA GLU A 286 -9.54 -17.47 -9.12
C GLU A 286 -9.41 -16.00 -9.56
N ILE A 287 -8.25 -15.37 -9.34
CA ILE A 287 -8.00 -13.99 -9.82
C ILE A 287 -8.13 -13.92 -11.35
N ARG A 288 -7.58 -14.89 -12.09
CA ARG A 288 -7.68 -14.93 -13.56
C ARG A 288 -9.13 -15.01 -14.01
N GLN A 289 -9.94 -15.87 -13.39
CA GLN A 289 -11.36 -15.98 -13.71
C GLN A 289 -12.13 -14.67 -13.40
N LEU A 290 -11.85 -14.04 -12.25
CA LEU A 290 -12.49 -12.77 -11.87
C LEU A 290 -12.07 -11.61 -12.77
N ALA A 291 -10.81 -11.58 -13.21
CA ALA A 291 -10.29 -10.59 -14.14
C ALA A 291 -10.92 -10.74 -15.53
N GLU A 292 -11.03 -11.97 -16.04
CA GLU A 292 -11.65 -12.28 -17.33
C GLU A 292 -13.12 -11.83 -17.37
N LYS A 293 -13.89 -12.09 -16.31
CA LYS A 293 -15.29 -11.60 -16.16
C LYS A 293 -15.42 -10.08 -16.22
N ARG A 294 -14.33 -9.34 -15.98
CA ARG A 294 -14.24 -7.87 -16.06
C ARG A 294 -13.57 -7.39 -17.35
N GLY A 295 -13.26 -8.29 -18.29
CA GLY A 295 -12.51 -7.99 -19.50
C GLY A 295 -11.06 -7.55 -19.25
N VAL A 296 -10.52 -7.76 -18.05
CA VAL A 296 -9.14 -7.41 -17.70
C VAL A 296 -8.23 -8.54 -18.17
N LYS A 297 -7.26 -8.20 -19.03
CA LYS A 297 -6.22 -9.14 -19.48
C LYS A 297 -5.06 -9.13 -18.50
N VAL A 298 -4.73 -10.31 -17.97
CA VAL A 298 -3.73 -10.52 -16.90
C VAL A 298 -2.57 -11.37 -17.36
#